data_AF-A0A2D4YH96-F1
#
_entry.id   AF-A0A2D4YH96-F1
#
_cell.length_a   1.000
_cell.length_b   1.000
_cell.length_c   1.000
_cell.angle_alpha   90.00
_cell.angle_beta   90.00
_cell.angle_gamma   90.00
#
_symmetry.space_group_name_H-M   'P 1'
#
loop_
_entity.id
_entity.type
_entity.pdbx_description
1 polymer ?
#
loop_
_entity_poly.entity_id
_entity_poly.type
_entity_poly.pdbx_seq_one_letter_code
_entity_poly.pdbx_strand_id
1 'polypeptide(L)'
;MKNIITFIVLAIGLNTYSQEKKILEPKLENIAWIAGTWHGEAFGGITEEIWSEPSGGSMMATFKLIVDEKVQFYEIEVIREIEDSLILQLKHFGSDLKAWETKDETVDFPLREITENKVVFEGMTFEKVSSNEMNVYVDIKNENGTVETVKFNYKK
;
A
#
# COMPACT_ATOMS: atom_id res chain seq x y z
N MET A 1 -8.10 49.29 -52.40
CA MET A 1 -8.78 48.14 -51.76
C MET A 1 -7.72 47.32 -51.04
N LYS A 2 -7.60 47.44 -49.72
CA LYS A 2 -6.65 46.65 -48.91
C LYS A 2 -7.51 45.84 -47.93
N ASN A 3 -7.54 44.52 -48.13
CA ASN A 3 -8.34 43.60 -47.34
C ASN A 3 -7.62 43.33 -46.02
N ILE A 4 -8.22 43.74 -44.91
CA ILE A 4 -7.76 43.38 -43.56
C ILE A 4 -8.31 41.99 -43.26
N ILE A 5 -7.43 40.99 -43.21
CA ILE A 5 -7.75 39.64 -42.75
C ILE A 5 -7.75 39.68 -41.22
N THR A 6 -8.93 39.53 -40.63
CA THR A 6 -9.10 39.42 -39.16
C THR A 6 -8.90 37.95 -38.78
N PHE A 7 -7.83 37.65 -38.05
CA PHE A 7 -7.63 36.35 -37.40
C PHE A 7 -8.52 36.27 -36.16
N ILE A 8 -9.52 35.40 -36.18
CA ILE A 8 -10.30 35.04 -34.99
C ILE A 8 -9.51 33.96 -34.25
N VAL A 9 -8.93 34.33 -33.10
CA VAL A 9 -8.33 33.37 -32.16
C VAL A 9 -9.46 32.75 -31.36
N LEU A 10 -9.80 31.50 -31.67
CA LEU A 10 -10.72 30.70 -30.87
C LEU A 10 -9.96 30.13 -29.68
N ALA A 11 -10.05 30.78 -28.51
CA ALA A 11 -9.51 30.26 -27.27
C ALA A 11 -10.38 29.08 -26.80
N ILE A 12 -9.94 27.85 -27.08
CA ILE A 12 -10.50 26.65 -26.47
C ILE A 12 -9.98 26.60 -25.03
N GLY A 13 -10.82 26.98 -24.07
CA GLY A 13 -10.53 26.79 -22.66
C GLY A 13 -10.45 25.30 -22.35
N LEU A 14 -9.23 24.79 -22.15
CA LEU A 14 -9.01 23.50 -21.52
C LEU A 14 -9.44 23.63 -20.06
N ASN A 15 -10.67 23.23 -19.75
CA ASN A 15 -11.06 22.97 -18.37
C ASN A 15 -10.30 21.72 -17.92
N THR A 16 -9.16 21.91 -17.26
CA THR A 16 -8.54 20.86 -16.46
C THR A 16 -9.49 20.55 -15.32
N TYR A 17 -10.33 19.53 -15.47
CA TYR A 17 -11.01 18.90 -14.36
C TYR A 17 -9.94 18.30 -13.45
N SER A 18 -9.56 19.04 -12.40
CA SER A 18 -8.94 18.44 -11.24
C SER A 18 -9.99 17.50 -10.65
N GLN A 19 -9.83 16.19 -10.82
CA GLN A 19 -10.68 15.22 -10.12
C GLN A 19 -10.40 15.39 -8.63
N GLU A 20 -11.36 15.94 -7.89
CA GLU A 20 -11.30 15.90 -6.43
C GLU A 20 -11.26 14.43 -6.01
N LYS A 21 -10.16 14.04 -5.36
CA LYS A 21 -9.94 12.68 -4.91
C LYS A 21 -10.94 12.40 -3.78
N LYS A 22 -11.95 11.56 -4.04
CA LYS A 22 -12.94 11.19 -3.02
C LYS A 22 -12.25 10.41 -1.90
N ILE A 23 -12.22 11.00 -0.70
CA ILE A 23 -11.77 10.34 0.53
C ILE A 23 -12.90 9.43 1.02
N LEU A 24 -12.55 8.20 1.39
CA LEU A 24 -13.46 7.18 1.90
C LEU A 24 -13.34 7.06 3.42
N GLU A 25 -14.40 6.56 4.05
CA GLU A 25 -14.41 6.29 5.48
C GLU A 25 -13.41 5.19 5.86
N PRO A 26 -12.86 5.21 7.09
CA PRO A 26 -11.90 4.23 7.58
C PRO A 26 -12.59 2.90 7.94
N LYS A 27 -13.02 2.19 6.89
CA LYS A 27 -13.73 0.91 6.96
C LYS A 27 -12.98 -0.13 6.16
N LEU A 28 -12.90 -1.35 6.70
CA LEU A 28 -12.19 -2.45 6.04
C LEU A 28 -12.78 -2.77 4.65
N GLU A 29 -14.09 -2.58 4.48
CA GLU A 29 -14.77 -2.76 3.20
C GLU A 29 -14.24 -1.83 2.10
N ASN A 30 -13.76 -0.64 2.45
CA ASN A 30 -13.18 0.31 1.50
C ASN A 30 -11.76 -0.09 1.04
N ILE A 31 -11.13 -1.07 1.71
CA ILE A 31 -9.82 -1.62 1.36
C ILE A 31 -9.86 -3.13 1.05
N ALA A 32 -11.06 -3.72 0.93
CA ALA A 32 -11.25 -5.15 0.66
C ALA A 32 -10.53 -5.63 -0.62
N TRP A 33 -10.25 -4.72 -1.56
CA TRP A 33 -9.51 -5.03 -2.78
C TRP A 33 -8.06 -5.49 -2.55
N ILE A 34 -7.51 -5.30 -1.35
CA ILE A 34 -6.20 -5.83 -0.94
C ILE A 34 -6.23 -7.35 -0.77
N ALA A 35 -7.38 -7.94 -0.45
CA ALA A 35 -7.52 -9.37 -0.23
C ALA A 35 -7.04 -10.19 -1.44
N GLY A 36 -6.30 -11.27 -1.19
CA GLY A 36 -5.72 -12.09 -2.24
C GLY A 36 -4.38 -12.71 -1.88
N THR A 37 -3.88 -13.55 -2.78
CA THR A 37 -2.51 -14.07 -2.75
C THR A 37 -1.70 -13.31 -3.76
N TRP A 38 -0.60 -12.71 -3.32
CA TRP A 38 0.20 -11.78 -4.11
C TRP A 38 1.64 -12.24 -4.16
N HIS A 39 2.26 -12.09 -5.33
CA HIS A 39 3.65 -12.42 -5.60
C HIS A 39 4.36 -11.22 -6.20
N GLY A 40 5.57 -10.93 -5.74
CA GLY A 40 6.34 -9.78 -6.18
C GLY A 40 7.84 -10.02 -6.11
N GLU A 41 8.59 -8.97 -6.43
CA GLU A 41 10.04 -8.92 -6.27
C GLU A 41 10.41 -7.70 -5.45
N ALA A 42 11.18 -7.90 -4.39
CA ALA A 42 11.73 -6.84 -3.54
C ALA A 42 12.97 -7.33 -2.80
N PHE A 43 13.83 -6.42 -2.37
CA PHE A 43 15.07 -6.73 -1.63
C PHE A 43 15.99 -7.77 -2.30
N GLY A 44 15.97 -7.83 -3.63
CA GLY A 44 16.74 -8.82 -4.39
C GLY A 44 16.19 -10.25 -4.34
N GLY A 45 14.95 -10.44 -3.89
CA GLY A 45 14.30 -11.74 -3.79
C GLY A 45 12.84 -11.74 -4.26
N ILE A 46 12.19 -12.87 -4.04
CA ILE A 46 10.76 -13.08 -4.30
C ILE A 46 9.97 -12.83 -3.02
N THR A 47 8.88 -12.08 -3.12
CA THR A 47 7.94 -11.86 -2.03
C THR A 47 6.63 -12.59 -2.29
N GLU A 48 6.08 -13.18 -1.24
CA GLU A 48 4.72 -13.73 -1.21
C GLU A 48 3.95 -13.05 -0.08
N GLU A 49 2.75 -12.55 -0.35
CA GLU A 49 1.92 -11.86 0.63
C GLU A 49 0.46 -12.26 0.45
N ILE A 50 -0.20 -12.74 1.51
CA ILE A 50 -1.55 -13.30 1.43
C ILE A 50 -2.44 -12.57 2.40
N TRP A 51 -3.42 -11.82 1.89
CA TRP A 51 -4.40 -11.09 2.68
C TRP A 51 -5.76 -11.78 2.67
N SER A 52 -6.39 -11.89 3.84
CA SER A 52 -7.78 -12.34 3.97
C SER A 52 -8.77 -11.25 3.54
N GLU A 53 -10.00 -11.65 3.23
CA GLU A 53 -11.13 -10.72 3.17
C GLU A 53 -11.39 -10.07 4.54
N PRO A 54 -12.00 -8.86 4.59
CA PRO A 54 -12.51 -8.28 5.83
C PRO A 54 -13.46 -9.22 6.57
N SER A 55 -13.14 -9.56 7.82
CA SER A 55 -14.03 -10.33 8.69
C SER A 55 -13.66 -10.16 10.17
N GLY A 56 -14.66 -10.20 11.05
CA GLY A 56 -14.43 -10.12 12.50
C GLY A 56 -13.72 -8.83 12.96
N GLY A 57 -13.85 -7.72 12.21
CA GLY A 57 -13.18 -6.46 12.52
C GLY A 57 -11.70 -6.40 12.12
N SER A 58 -11.23 -7.33 11.29
CA SER A 58 -9.85 -7.34 10.79
C SER A 58 -9.70 -7.92 9.38
N MET A 59 -8.59 -7.62 8.73
CA MET A 59 -7.96 -8.43 7.69
C MET A 59 -6.65 -8.95 8.25
N MET A 60 -6.29 -10.20 7.96
CA MET A 60 -5.00 -10.79 8.35
C MET A 60 -4.11 -11.00 7.13
N ALA A 61 -2.80 -10.92 7.32
CA ALA A 61 -1.83 -11.28 6.31
C ALA A 61 -0.66 -12.11 6.83
N THR A 62 -0.03 -12.80 5.89
CA THR A 62 1.31 -13.35 6.06
C THR A 62 2.18 -12.94 4.89
N PHE A 63 3.39 -12.47 5.18
CA PHE A 63 4.42 -12.18 4.20
C PHE A 63 5.56 -13.19 4.30
N LYS A 64 6.25 -13.44 3.19
CA LYS A 64 7.46 -14.27 3.11
C LYS A 64 8.42 -13.68 2.07
N LEU A 65 9.67 -13.45 2.48
CA LEU A 65 10.76 -13.10 1.56
C LEU A 65 11.68 -14.31 1.32
N ILE A 66 11.93 -14.62 0.04
CA ILE A 66 12.85 -15.67 -0.41
C ILE A 66 13.99 -15.03 -1.19
N VAL A 67 15.23 -15.25 -0.75
CA VAL A 67 16.46 -14.83 -1.44
C VAL A 67 17.38 -16.05 -1.56
N ASP A 68 17.97 -16.26 -2.73
CA ASP A 68 18.85 -17.42 -3.01
C ASP A 68 18.24 -18.77 -2.59
N GLU A 69 16.97 -18.99 -2.98
CA GLU A 69 16.17 -20.20 -2.67
C GLU A 69 15.97 -20.47 -1.16
N LYS A 70 16.23 -19.48 -0.30
CA LYS A 70 16.09 -19.60 1.15
C LYS A 70 15.17 -18.52 1.68
N VAL A 71 14.32 -18.90 2.63
CA VAL A 71 13.52 -17.94 3.37
C VAL A 71 14.44 -17.07 4.22
N GLN A 72 14.30 -15.76 4.05
CA GLN A 72 14.99 -14.77 4.88
C GLN A 72 14.18 -14.47 6.14
N PHE A 73 12.92 -14.10 5.98
CA PHE A 73 12.01 -13.84 7.09
C PHE A 73 10.54 -13.95 6.63
N TYR A 74 9.66 -13.93 7.64
CA TYR A 74 8.22 -13.86 7.52
C TYR A 74 7.68 -12.63 8.24
N GLU A 75 6.47 -12.21 7.90
CA GLU A 75 5.67 -11.31 8.73
C GLU A 75 4.30 -11.92 8.98
N ILE A 76 3.72 -11.59 10.13
CA ILE A 76 2.28 -11.73 10.38
C ILE A 76 1.75 -10.33 10.55
N GLU A 77 0.73 -10.00 9.77
CA GLU A 77 0.17 -8.65 9.68
C GLU A 77 -1.33 -8.66 9.95
N VAL A 78 -1.84 -7.54 10.42
CA VAL A 78 -3.27 -7.28 10.52
C VAL A 78 -3.57 -5.85 10.12
N ILE A 79 -4.71 -5.64 9.45
CA ILE A 79 -5.37 -4.33 9.41
C ILE A 79 -6.66 -4.47 10.20
N ARG A 80 -6.83 -3.68 11.25
CA ARG A 80 -8.00 -3.78 12.15
C ARG A 80 -8.64 -2.45 12.43
N GLU A 81 -9.94 -2.49 12.69
CA GLU A 81 -10.67 -1.32 13.17
C GLU A 81 -10.27 -1.02 14.62
N ILE A 82 -9.94 0.24 14.89
CA ILE A 82 -9.68 0.74 16.23
C ILE A 82 -10.39 2.08 16.38
N GLU A 83 -11.34 2.14 17.31
CA GLU A 83 -12.25 3.29 17.47
C GLU A 83 -12.94 3.62 16.13
N ASP A 84 -12.73 4.82 15.59
CA ASP A 84 -13.26 5.28 14.32
C ASP A 84 -12.17 5.33 13.21
N SER A 85 -11.14 4.48 13.29
CA SER A 85 -10.03 4.43 12.33
C SER A 85 -9.57 3.00 12.01
N LEU A 86 -8.56 2.86 11.14
CA LEU A 86 -7.82 1.63 10.90
C LEU A 86 -6.38 1.76 11.39
N ILE A 87 -5.79 0.62 11.76
CA ILE A 87 -4.36 0.48 12.02
C ILE A 87 -3.85 -0.77 11.32
N LEU A 88 -2.73 -0.64 10.61
CA LEU A 88 -1.95 -1.80 10.16
C LEU A 88 -0.90 -2.09 11.23
N GLN A 89 -0.79 -3.35 11.64
CA GLN A 89 0.22 -3.78 12.59
C GLN A 89 0.89 -5.06 12.09
N LEU A 90 2.18 -5.20 12.37
CA LEU A 90 2.92 -6.40 12.01
C LEU A 90 3.96 -6.80 13.06
N LYS A 91 4.41 -8.05 12.94
CA LYS A 91 5.61 -8.58 13.59
C LYS A 91 6.43 -9.35 12.57
N HIS A 92 7.74 -9.28 12.71
CA HIS A 92 8.67 -10.02 11.89
C HIS A 92 9.13 -11.29 12.59
N PHE A 93 9.38 -12.32 11.80
CA PHE A 93 9.89 -13.60 12.28
C PHE A 93 11.03 -14.08 11.38
N GLY A 94 12.12 -14.54 11.98
CA GLY A 94 13.15 -15.25 11.23
C GLY A 94 12.61 -16.54 10.57
N SER A 95 13.41 -17.14 9.69
CA SER A 95 13.04 -18.40 9.02
C SER A 95 12.81 -19.58 9.97
N ASP A 96 13.24 -19.47 11.24
CA ASP A 96 12.99 -20.43 12.33
C ASP A 96 11.81 -20.03 13.25
N LEU A 97 11.00 -19.06 12.82
CA LEU A 97 9.83 -18.52 13.52
C LEU A 97 10.14 -17.81 14.85
N LYS A 98 11.39 -17.38 15.08
CA LYS A 98 11.71 -16.50 16.20
C LYS A 98 11.39 -15.04 15.86
N ALA A 99 10.63 -14.39 16.74
CA ALA A 99 10.24 -12.99 16.57
C ALA A 99 11.43 -12.03 16.68
N TRP A 100 11.39 -10.93 15.94
CA TRP A 100 12.32 -9.81 16.12
C TRP A 100 11.86 -8.88 17.23
N GLU A 101 10.57 -8.56 17.24
CA GLU A 101 9.93 -7.77 18.29
C GLU A 101 9.79 -8.59 19.58
N THR A 102 9.77 -7.91 20.73
CA THR A 102 9.45 -8.58 21.98
C THR A 102 7.98 -9.02 22.02
N LYS A 103 7.62 -9.80 23.04
CA LYS A 103 6.30 -10.44 23.16
C LYS A 103 5.15 -9.45 22.92
N ASP A 104 5.19 -8.29 23.57
CA ASP A 104 4.07 -7.34 23.63
C ASP A 104 4.21 -6.19 22.61
N GLU A 105 5.26 -6.17 21.80
CA GLU A 105 5.54 -5.11 20.82
C GLU A 105 5.10 -5.48 19.41
N THR A 106 4.59 -4.52 18.66
CA THR A 106 4.28 -4.60 17.23
C THR A 106 4.85 -3.38 16.52
N VAL A 107 5.06 -3.49 15.21
CA VAL A 107 5.27 -2.31 14.37
C VAL A 107 3.91 -1.81 13.92
N ASP A 108 3.63 -0.53 14.18
CA ASP A 108 2.30 0.06 14.06
C ASP A 108 2.29 1.17 13.01
N PHE A 109 1.34 1.09 12.08
CA PHE A 109 1.14 2.05 11.00
C PHE A 109 -0.30 2.59 11.07
N PRO A 110 -0.54 3.71 11.76
CA PRO A 110 -1.85 4.35 11.80
C PRO A 110 -2.34 4.80 10.41
N LEU A 111 -3.64 4.70 10.17
CA LEU A 111 -4.24 5.17 8.91
C LEU A 111 -4.12 6.70 8.74
N ARG A 112 -3.82 7.13 7.52
CA ARG A 112 -3.85 8.54 7.09
C ARG A 112 -5.00 8.84 6.16
N GLU A 113 -5.20 8.03 5.12
CA GLU A 113 -6.19 8.33 4.06
C GLU A 113 -6.62 7.04 3.34
N ILE A 114 -7.88 6.97 2.94
CA ILE A 114 -8.40 5.96 2.02
C ILE A 114 -9.07 6.66 0.84
N THR A 115 -8.83 6.17 -0.35
CA THR A 115 -9.52 6.53 -1.59
C THR A 115 -9.86 5.27 -2.37
N GLU A 116 -10.61 5.38 -3.47
CA GLU A 116 -11.10 4.24 -4.23
C GLU A 116 -10.00 3.22 -4.64
N ASN A 117 -8.80 3.70 -4.94
CA ASN A 117 -7.68 2.89 -5.40
C ASN A 117 -6.42 2.97 -4.51
N LYS A 118 -6.51 3.54 -3.31
CA LYS A 118 -5.32 3.75 -2.48
C LYS A 118 -5.67 3.77 -0.99
N VAL A 119 -4.87 3.13 -0.16
CA VAL A 119 -4.86 3.34 1.29
C VAL A 119 -3.46 3.72 1.73
N VAL A 120 -3.38 4.76 2.55
CA VAL A 120 -2.13 5.32 3.06
C VAL A 120 -2.15 5.17 4.57
N PHE A 121 -1.21 4.40 5.10
CA PHE A 121 -0.83 4.37 6.51
C PHE A 121 0.45 5.18 6.72
N GLU A 122 0.79 5.46 7.97
CA GLU A 122 2.07 6.10 8.32
C GLU A 122 3.25 5.18 8.00
N GLY A 123 3.91 5.38 6.85
CA GLY A 123 5.09 4.61 6.43
C GLY A 123 4.79 3.40 5.54
N MET A 124 3.51 3.14 5.23
CA MET A 124 3.12 2.10 4.29
C MET A 124 1.93 2.53 3.43
N THR A 125 1.96 2.26 2.14
CA THR A 125 0.90 2.64 1.21
C THR A 125 0.58 1.50 0.25
N PHE A 126 -0.70 1.16 0.12
CA PHE A 126 -1.19 0.23 -0.88
C PHE A 126 -1.90 1.02 -1.98
N GLU A 127 -1.58 0.71 -3.24
CA GLU A 127 -2.16 1.31 -4.42
C GLU A 127 -2.66 0.24 -5.37
N LYS A 128 -3.97 0.24 -5.62
CA LYS A 128 -4.64 -0.63 -6.58
C LYS A 128 -4.32 -0.17 -8.00
N VAL A 129 -3.60 -1.00 -8.75
CA VAL A 129 -3.32 -0.75 -10.17
C VAL A 129 -4.39 -1.41 -11.04
N SER A 130 -4.78 -2.65 -10.71
CA SER A 130 -5.87 -3.38 -11.35
C SER A 130 -6.50 -4.38 -10.37
N SER A 131 -7.35 -5.31 -10.84
CA SER A 131 -7.85 -6.41 -9.99
C SER A 131 -6.78 -7.43 -9.62
N ASN A 132 -5.70 -7.51 -10.40
CA ASN A 132 -4.64 -8.51 -10.28
C ASN A 132 -3.25 -7.90 -10.11
N GLU A 133 -3.18 -6.58 -9.87
CA GLU A 133 -1.92 -5.86 -9.67
C GLU A 133 -2.08 -4.77 -8.62
N MET A 134 -1.14 -4.71 -7.68
CA MET A 134 -1.04 -3.63 -6.71
C MET A 134 0.42 -3.21 -6.52
N ASN A 135 0.60 -1.95 -6.11
CA ASN A 135 1.89 -1.48 -5.61
C ASN A 135 1.78 -1.30 -4.10
N VAL A 136 2.78 -1.78 -3.36
CA VAL A 136 2.97 -1.45 -1.96
C VAL A 136 4.24 -0.64 -1.82
N TYR A 137 4.17 0.46 -1.08
CA TYR A 137 5.32 1.33 -0.81
C TYR A 137 5.58 1.29 0.69
N VAL A 138 6.82 1.02 1.08
CA VAL A 138 7.22 0.89 2.49
C VAL A 138 8.39 1.85 2.76
N ASP A 139 8.23 2.68 3.77
CA ASP A 139 9.28 3.59 4.22
C ASP A 139 10.23 2.87 5.17
N ILE A 140 11.50 2.75 4.76
CA ILE A 140 12.57 2.09 5.51
C ILE A 140 13.47 3.16 6.08
N LYS A 141 13.59 3.17 7.41
CA LYS A 141 14.50 4.06 8.11
C LYS A 141 15.88 3.42 8.22
N ASN A 142 16.86 4.04 7.59
CA ASN A 142 18.26 3.61 7.65
C ASN A 142 18.93 4.04 8.96
N GLU A 143 20.05 3.39 9.30
CA GLU A 143 20.83 3.68 10.52
C GLU A 143 21.32 5.13 10.60
N ASN A 144 21.58 5.76 9.45
CA ASN A 144 21.99 7.17 9.34
C ASN A 144 20.82 8.16 9.52
N GLY A 145 19.60 7.68 9.75
CA GLY A 145 18.39 8.46 9.91
C GLY A 145 17.70 8.89 8.61
N THR A 146 18.21 8.52 7.43
CA THR A 146 17.48 8.74 6.17
C THR A 146 16.33 7.75 6.02
N VAL A 147 15.29 8.17 5.32
CA VAL A 147 14.16 7.31 4.96
C VAL A 147 14.24 7.04 3.46
N GLU A 148 14.16 5.76 3.09
CA GLU A 148 14.05 5.30 1.71
C GLU A 148 12.69 4.61 1.53
N THR A 149 11.94 4.99 0.51
CA THR A 149 10.69 4.30 0.18
C THR A 149 10.96 3.20 -0.83
N VAL A 150 10.73 1.94 -0.45
CA VAL A 150 10.85 0.78 -1.32
C VAL A 150 9.49 0.43 -1.89
N LYS A 151 9.46 0.18 -3.21
CA LYS A 151 8.26 -0.25 -3.92
C LYS A 151 8.28 -1.75 -4.15
N PHE A 152 7.17 -2.40 -3.82
CA PHE A 152 6.83 -3.78 -4.13
C PHE A 152 5.76 -3.73 -5.21
N ASN A 153 6.02 -4.32 -6.37
CA ASN A 153 4.99 -4.54 -7.39
C ASN A 153 4.49 -5.98 -7.26
N TYR A 154 3.22 -6.12 -6.93
CA TYR A 154 2.58 -7.38 -6.64
C TYR A 154 1.61 -7.79 -7.73
N LYS A 155 1.57 -9.09 -8.02
CA LYS A 155 0.65 -9.73 -8.96
C LYS A 155 -0.05 -10.92 -8.31
N LYS A 156 -1.34 -11.06 -8.60
CA LYS A 156 -2.22 -12.12 -8.08
C LYS A 156 -2.12 -13.40 -8.88
#